data_AF-A0A1H4YNN1-F1
#
_entry.id   AF-A0A1H4YNN1-F1
#
_cell.length_a   1.000
_cell.length_b   1.000
_cell.length_c   1.000
_cell.angle_alpha   90.00
_cell.angle_beta   90.00
_cell.angle_gamma   90.00
#
_symmetry.space_group_name_H-M   'P 1'
#
loop_
_entity.id
_entity.type
_entity.pdbx_description
1 polymer ?
#
loop_
_entity_poly.entity_id
_entity_poly.type
_entity_poly.pdbx_seq_one_letter_code
_entity_poly.pdbx_strand_id
1 'polypeptide(L)'
;MRRTLTVLLTLVASTVLAPALALPATASAPASAYVRTVTYPGAGAEVTLDHLDRIADTSPAFGDFVERRLTQLWKANDPREKCRTAATMVVKKWRSDGYALISDMGNFAPCPDGGYVQIAVRTDGRWRTPTRLGTQEVYGCRVLERFDVPAAIVPSRTCYDGDAVVSYPR
;
A
#
# COMPACT_ATOMS: atom_id res chain seq x y z
N MET A 1 11.33 -53.63 31.12
CA MET A 1 12.67 -54.14 30.74
C MET A 1 13.49 -53.02 30.11
N ARG A 2 14.73 -52.81 30.62
CA ARG A 2 15.97 -52.20 30.04
C ARG A 2 15.82 -51.13 28.93
N ARG A 3 16.15 -49.85 29.20
CA ARG A 3 17.47 -49.17 29.12
C ARG A 3 18.11 -49.14 27.71
N THR A 4 18.29 -47.93 27.16
CA THR A 4 19.62 -47.39 26.77
C THR A 4 19.60 -45.89 26.42
N LEU A 5 20.45 -45.13 27.12
CA LEU A 5 20.96 -43.80 26.78
C LEU A 5 22.02 -43.93 25.67
N THR A 6 22.18 -42.89 24.83
CA THR A 6 23.48 -42.62 24.19
C THR A 6 23.70 -41.10 24.11
N VAL A 7 24.75 -40.68 24.80
CA VAL A 7 25.39 -39.35 24.84
C VAL A 7 26.55 -39.37 23.84
N LEU A 8 26.88 -38.26 23.16
CA LEU A 8 28.26 -37.87 22.77
C LEU A 8 28.20 -36.47 22.10
N LEU A 9 28.73 -35.38 22.68
CA LEU A 9 30.12 -34.90 22.81
C LEU A 9 30.56 -33.91 21.70
N THR A 10 30.55 -32.62 22.07
CA THR A 10 31.44 -31.49 21.75
C THR A 10 32.50 -31.59 20.64
N LEU A 11 32.61 -30.51 19.85
CA LEU A 11 33.91 -29.91 19.50
C LEU A 11 33.81 -28.38 19.40
N VAL A 12 34.61 -27.71 20.24
CA VAL A 12 34.89 -26.27 20.28
C VAL A 12 36.06 -26.01 19.33
N ALA A 13 35.95 -25.04 18.43
CA ALA A 13 37.08 -24.53 17.65
C ALA A 13 37.14 -23.01 17.78
N SER A 14 37.96 -22.55 18.73
CA SER A 14 38.30 -21.14 18.92
C SER A 14 39.28 -20.70 17.84
N THR A 15 38.85 -19.82 16.93
CA THR A 15 39.75 -19.16 15.98
C THR A 15 40.04 -17.74 16.45
N VAL A 16 41.31 -17.47 16.73
CA VAL A 16 41.87 -16.16 17.07
C VAL A 16 42.00 -15.36 15.78
N LEU A 17 41.26 -14.27 15.63
CA LEU A 17 41.38 -13.36 14.48
C LEU A 17 42.09 -12.07 14.90
N ALA A 18 43.15 -11.73 14.18
CA ALA A 18 43.99 -10.55 14.37
C ALA A 18 43.22 -9.23 14.10
N PRO A 19 43.58 -8.11 14.76
CA PRO A 19 42.95 -6.82 14.51
C PRO A 19 43.54 -6.16 13.25
N ALA A 20 42.75 -6.10 12.18
CA ALA A 20 43.05 -5.25 11.04
C ALA A 20 42.69 -3.79 11.37
N LEU A 21 43.66 -2.88 11.21
CA LEU A 21 43.47 -1.43 11.30
C LEU A 21 42.53 -0.99 10.16
N ALA A 22 41.26 -0.75 10.49
CA ALA A 22 40.29 -0.18 9.55
C ALA A 22 40.44 1.35 9.51
N LEU A 23 40.80 1.86 8.33
CA LEU A 23 40.71 3.29 8.01
C LEU A 23 39.25 3.76 8.12
N PRO A 24 39.00 5.02 8.54
CA PRO A 24 37.65 5.55 8.60
C PRO A 24 37.10 5.71 7.18
N ALA A 25 36.24 4.79 6.78
CA ALA A 25 35.39 4.96 5.61
C ALA A 25 34.52 6.20 5.86
N THR A 26 34.72 7.22 5.04
CA THR A 26 33.87 8.40 5.02
C THR A 26 32.49 7.94 4.55
N ALA A 27 31.59 7.70 5.50
CA ALA A 27 30.22 7.33 5.22
C ALA A 27 29.55 8.52 4.54
N SER A 28 29.39 8.45 3.22
CA SER A 28 28.51 9.35 2.48
C SER A 28 27.12 9.25 3.12
N ALA A 29 26.63 10.37 3.64
CA ALA A 29 25.29 10.46 4.19
C ALA A 29 24.29 9.93 3.13
N PRO A 30 23.32 9.07 3.52
CA PRO A 30 22.34 8.58 2.56
C PRO A 30 21.59 9.78 1.97
N ALA A 31 21.66 9.94 0.65
CA ALA A 31 20.83 10.90 -0.06
C ALA A 31 19.38 10.61 0.32
N SER A 32 18.71 11.57 0.95
CA SER A 32 17.31 11.43 1.35
C SER A 32 16.51 11.08 0.11
N ALA A 33 15.93 9.88 0.07
CA ALA A 33 15.22 9.39 -1.11
C ALA A 33 14.03 10.33 -1.39
N TYR A 34 14.08 11.06 -2.49
CA TYR A 34 13.00 11.95 -2.89
C TYR A 34 11.73 11.16 -3.17
N VAL A 35 10.65 11.46 -2.45
CA VAL A 35 9.33 10.83 -2.67
C VAL A 35 8.57 11.60 -3.73
N ARG A 36 8.43 11.02 -4.92
CA ARG A 36 7.57 11.56 -5.99
C ARG A 36 6.11 11.39 -5.59
N THR A 37 5.33 12.45 -5.70
CA THR A 37 3.89 12.44 -5.46
C THR A 37 3.16 12.88 -6.71
N VAL A 38 2.12 12.15 -7.09
CA VAL A 38 1.16 12.54 -8.13
C VAL A 38 -0.16 12.81 -7.44
N THR A 39 -0.73 13.98 -7.66
CA THR A 39 -2.06 14.37 -7.13
C THR A 39 -2.95 14.73 -8.30
N TYR A 40 -4.09 14.07 -8.40
CA TYR A 40 -5.07 14.33 -9.45
C TYR A 40 -6.08 15.38 -8.93
N PRO A 41 -6.32 16.47 -9.68
CA PRO A 41 -7.17 17.56 -9.22
C PRO A 41 -8.66 17.18 -9.17
N GLY A 42 -9.46 17.99 -8.48
CA GLY A 42 -10.91 17.83 -8.42
C GLY A 42 -11.33 16.49 -7.83
N ALA A 43 -12.12 15.73 -8.59
CA ALA A 43 -12.55 14.40 -8.20
C ALA A 43 -11.44 13.34 -8.35
N GLY A 44 -10.25 13.65 -8.87
CA GLY A 44 -9.20 12.65 -9.11
C GLY A 44 -9.29 11.98 -10.49
N ALA A 45 -8.39 11.04 -10.76
CA ALA A 45 -8.39 10.27 -11.99
C ALA A 45 -9.36 9.09 -11.85
N GLU A 46 -10.50 9.18 -12.53
CA GLU A 46 -11.43 8.06 -12.68
C GLU A 46 -10.83 7.02 -13.63
N VAL A 47 -10.61 5.79 -13.18
CA VAL A 47 -9.95 4.73 -13.93
C VAL A 47 -10.89 3.56 -14.12
N THR A 48 -11.01 3.10 -15.35
CA THR A 48 -11.69 1.87 -15.75
C THR A 48 -10.70 0.97 -16.52
N LEU A 49 -11.10 -0.26 -16.86
CA LEU A 49 -10.23 -1.16 -17.64
C LEU A 49 -9.83 -0.60 -19.02
N ASP A 50 -10.61 0.35 -19.56
CA ASP A 50 -10.36 0.95 -20.88
C ASP A 50 -9.61 2.29 -20.76
N HIS A 51 -9.42 2.79 -19.54
CA HIS A 51 -8.84 4.11 -19.27
C HIS A 51 -7.72 4.09 -18.23
N LEU A 52 -6.89 3.03 -18.25
CA LEU A 52 -5.70 2.90 -17.39
C LEU A 52 -4.65 3.99 -17.66
N ASP A 53 -4.65 4.58 -18.84
CA ASP A 53 -3.75 5.67 -19.25
C ASP A 53 -3.91 6.93 -18.38
N ARG A 54 -5.07 7.12 -17.74
CA ARG A 54 -5.34 8.25 -16.83
C ARG A 54 -4.44 8.26 -15.59
N ILE A 55 -3.72 7.17 -15.32
CA ILE A 55 -2.72 7.07 -14.25
C ILE A 55 -1.30 6.79 -14.75
N ALA A 56 -0.99 7.11 -16.01
CA ALA A 56 0.32 6.88 -16.62
C ALA A 56 1.50 7.54 -15.86
N ASP A 57 1.25 8.64 -15.14
CA ASP A 57 2.27 9.33 -14.33
C ASP A 57 2.64 8.60 -13.03
N THR A 58 2.05 7.43 -12.75
CA THR A 58 2.38 6.59 -11.58
C THR A 58 3.51 5.60 -11.90
N SER A 59 3.56 4.44 -11.22
CA SER A 59 4.49 3.37 -11.56
C SER A 59 3.78 2.24 -12.31
N PRO A 60 4.46 1.52 -13.22
CA PRO A 60 3.87 0.36 -13.90
C PRO A 60 3.28 -0.66 -12.93
N ALA A 61 3.99 -0.95 -11.83
CA ALA A 61 3.50 -1.85 -10.78
C ALA A 61 2.20 -1.39 -10.10
N PHE A 62 1.95 -0.07 -10.04
CA PHE A 62 0.67 0.47 -9.56
C PHE A 62 -0.41 0.34 -10.62
N GLY A 63 -0.08 0.61 -11.89
CA GLY A 63 -0.97 0.34 -13.04
C GLY A 63 -1.45 -1.11 -13.07
N ASP A 64 -0.53 -2.07 -12.97
CA ASP A 64 -0.88 -3.51 -12.93
C ASP A 64 -1.79 -3.85 -11.73
N PHE A 65 -1.60 -3.16 -10.60
CA PHE A 65 -2.46 -3.35 -9.43
C PHE A 65 -3.87 -2.84 -9.68
N VAL A 66 -4.02 -1.65 -10.26
CA VAL A 66 -5.32 -1.07 -10.60
C VAL A 66 -6.05 -1.94 -11.64
N GLU A 67 -5.37 -2.36 -12.70
CA GLU A 67 -5.93 -3.27 -13.71
C GLU A 67 -6.43 -4.58 -13.10
N ARG A 68 -5.61 -5.25 -12.28
CA ARG A 68 -6.02 -6.48 -11.60
C ARG A 68 -7.22 -6.25 -10.70
N ARG A 69 -7.27 -5.13 -9.98
CA ARG A 69 -8.37 -4.83 -9.05
C ARG A 69 -9.66 -4.55 -9.81
N LEU A 70 -9.62 -3.75 -10.87
CA LEU A 70 -10.76 -3.50 -11.75
C LEU A 70 -11.25 -4.79 -12.41
N THR A 71 -10.34 -5.65 -12.87
CA THR A 71 -10.68 -6.97 -13.42
C THR A 71 -11.40 -7.85 -12.39
N GLN A 72 -10.94 -7.85 -11.14
CA GLN A 72 -11.60 -8.59 -10.05
C GLN A 72 -13.00 -8.02 -9.76
N LEU A 73 -13.14 -6.70 -9.70
CA LEU A 73 -14.42 -6.03 -9.45
C LEU A 73 -15.43 -6.35 -10.57
N TRP A 74 -15.00 -6.26 -11.82
CA TRP A 74 -15.84 -6.60 -12.97
C TRP A 74 -16.30 -8.06 -12.91
N LYS A 75 -15.36 -9.00 -12.71
CA LYS A 75 -15.67 -10.43 -12.65
C LYS A 75 -16.57 -10.82 -11.47
N ALA A 76 -16.42 -10.14 -10.33
CA ALA A 76 -17.20 -10.42 -9.14
C ALA A 76 -18.66 -9.98 -9.25
N ASN A 77 -18.93 -8.91 -10.00
CA ASN A 77 -20.28 -8.33 -10.07
C ASN A 77 -21.03 -8.74 -11.35
N ASP A 78 -20.46 -8.50 -12.54
CA ASP A 78 -21.08 -8.88 -13.80
C ASP A 78 -20.04 -9.01 -14.93
N PRO A 79 -19.60 -10.24 -15.26
CA PRO A 79 -18.51 -10.48 -16.20
C PRO A 79 -18.89 -10.26 -17.68
N ARG A 80 -20.09 -9.72 -17.97
CA ARG A 80 -20.47 -9.38 -19.35
C ARG A 80 -19.60 -8.22 -19.85
N GLU A 81 -19.16 -8.29 -21.10
CA GLU A 81 -18.29 -7.26 -21.70
C GLU A 81 -18.88 -5.84 -21.61
N LYS A 82 -20.21 -5.72 -21.74
CA LYS A 82 -20.91 -4.42 -21.57
C LYS A 82 -20.81 -3.81 -20.17
N CYS A 83 -20.45 -4.58 -19.15
CA CYS A 83 -20.22 -4.14 -17.77
C CYS A 83 -18.74 -3.92 -17.47
N ARG A 84 -17.82 -4.13 -18.43
CA ARG A 84 -16.37 -4.03 -18.22
C ARG A 84 -15.94 -2.67 -17.68
N THR A 85 -16.58 -1.60 -18.15
CA THR A 85 -16.33 -0.22 -17.72
C THR A 85 -17.10 0.20 -16.46
N ALA A 86 -18.02 -0.64 -15.97
CA ALA A 86 -18.73 -0.38 -14.72
C ALA A 86 -17.76 -0.42 -13.53
N ALA A 87 -16.79 -1.34 -13.56
CA ALA A 87 -15.70 -1.39 -12.59
C ALA A 87 -14.87 -0.10 -12.69
N THR A 88 -14.88 0.68 -11.62
CA THR A 88 -14.23 1.99 -11.56
C THR A 88 -13.43 2.14 -10.27
N MET A 89 -12.33 2.86 -10.36
CA MET A 89 -11.52 3.31 -9.23
C MET A 89 -11.14 4.75 -9.45
N VAL A 90 -11.31 5.62 -8.46
CA VAL A 90 -10.93 7.02 -8.57
C VAL A 90 -9.63 7.27 -7.80
N VAL A 91 -8.51 7.39 -8.51
CA VAL A 91 -7.20 7.64 -7.91
C VAL A 91 -7.05 9.14 -7.61
N LYS A 92 -6.98 9.50 -6.33
CA LYS A 92 -6.82 10.89 -5.88
C LYS A 92 -5.35 11.28 -5.78
N LYS A 93 -4.54 10.37 -5.23
CA LYS A 93 -3.13 10.63 -4.93
C LYS A 93 -2.34 9.34 -4.98
N TRP A 94 -1.12 9.42 -5.48
CA TRP A 94 -0.14 8.34 -5.49
C TRP A 94 1.22 8.86 -5.01
N ARG A 95 1.96 8.04 -4.27
CA ARG A 95 3.33 8.32 -3.85
C ARG A 95 4.25 7.17 -4.20
N SER A 96 5.47 7.50 -4.61
CA SER A 96 6.49 6.52 -5.01
C SER A 96 7.00 5.65 -3.86
N ASP A 97 6.82 6.10 -2.61
CA ASP A 97 7.16 5.36 -1.40
C ASP A 97 6.13 4.28 -1.03
N GLY A 98 5.09 4.09 -1.84
CA GLY A 98 4.20 2.94 -1.71
C GLY A 98 2.85 3.23 -1.07
N TYR A 99 2.32 4.44 -1.24
CA TYR A 99 0.97 4.76 -0.78
C TYR A 99 0.13 5.40 -1.88
N ALA A 100 -1.17 5.10 -1.91
CA ALA A 100 -2.11 5.78 -2.78
C ALA A 100 -3.48 5.94 -2.10
N LEU A 101 -4.12 7.08 -2.33
CA LEU A 101 -5.49 7.35 -1.92
C LEU A 101 -6.41 7.12 -3.12
N ILE A 102 -7.40 6.26 -2.94
CA ILE A 102 -8.37 5.84 -3.94
C ILE A 102 -9.76 6.08 -3.35
N SER A 103 -10.65 6.78 -4.06
CA SER A 103 -12.07 6.81 -3.73
C SER A 103 -12.85 5.97 -4.73
N ASP A 104 -14.13 5.75 -4.42
CA ASP A 104 -15.10 5.21 -5.35
C ASP A 104 -14.60 3.92 -6.03
N MET A 105 -13.91 3.06 -5.26
CA MET A 105 -13.51 1.74 -5.74
C MET A 105 -14.73 0.82 -5.65
N GLY A 106 -15.33 0.49 -6.80
CA GLY A 106 -16.56 -0.28 -6.89
C GLY A 106 -17.00 -0.52 -8.34
N ASN A 107 -18.25 -0.96 -8.52
CA ASN A 107 -18.89 -1.03 -9.84
C ASN A 107 -20.04 -0.01 -9.90
N PHE A 108 -20.13 0.81 -10.92
CA PHE A 108 -21.18 1.83 -11.04
C PHE A 108 -22.18 1.47 -12.14
N ALA A 109 -23.16 2.33 -12.40
CA ALA A 109 -24.17 2.09 -13.43
C ALA A 109 -23.52 1.66 -14.77
N PRO A 110 -24.06 0.65 -15.48
CA PRO A 110 -25.35 -0.01 -15.26
C PRO A 110 -25.31 -1.21 -14.30
N CYS A 111 -24.20 -1.47 -13.61
CA CYS A 111 -23.96 -2.67 -12.81
C CYS A 111 -23.61 -2.24 -11.36
N PRO A 112 -24.55 -1.58 -10.64
CA PRO A 112 -24.26 -0.80 -9.45
C PRO A 112 -23.86 -1.65 -8.25
N ASP A 113 -22.81 -1.21 -7.58
CA ASP A 113 -22.29 -1.67 -6.30
C ASP A 113 -21.60 -0.50 -5.59
N GLY A 114 -21.55 -0.52 -4.25
CA GLY A 114 -21.06 0.60 -3.44
C GLY A 114 -19.59 0.94 -3.70
N GLY A 115 -19.25 2.23 -3.55
CA GLY A 115 -17.87 2.71 -3.54
C GLY A 115 -17.35 2.90 -2.11
N TYR A 116 -16.04 2.72 -1.92
CA TYR A 116 -15.36 3.03 -0.65
C TYR A 116 -14.17 3.95 -0.88
N VAL A 117 -13.82 4.72 0.13
CA VAL A 117 -12.50 5.36 0.22
C VAL A 117 -11.50 4.33 0.74
N GLN A 118 -10.38 4.19 0.05
CA GLN A 118 -9.39 3.16 0.29
C GLN A 118 -7.99 3.75 0.20
N ILE A 119 -7.15 3.45 1.18
CA ILE A 119 -5.71 3.64 1.06
C ILE A 119 -5.10 2.32 0.60
N ALA A 120 -4.43 2.36 -0.56
CA ALA A 120 -3.60 1.26 -1.04
C ALA A 120 -2.17 1.45 -0.53
N VAL A 121 -1.54 0.35 -0.14
CA VAL A 121 -0.16 0.32 0.37
C VAL A 121 0.67 -0.67 -0.44
N ARG A 122 1.95 -0.37 -0.62
CA ARG A 122 2.94 -1.26 -1.22
C ARG A 122 3.78 -1.90 -0.11
N THR A 123 3.70 -3.22 0.01
CA THR A 123 4.53 -3.99 0.94
C THR A 123 5.18 -5.13 0.16
N ASP A 124 6.47 -5.38 0.42
CA ASP A 124 7.23 -6.43 -0.27
C ASP A 124 7.14 -6.33 -1.81
N GLY A 125 7.20 -5.09 -2.31
CA GLY A 125 7.12 -4.78 -3.73
C GLY A 125 5.71 -4.85 -4.35
N ARG A 126 4.69 -5.32 -3.61
CA ARG A 126 3.33 -5.53 -4.11
C ARG A 126 2.34 -4.53 -3.53
N TRP A 127 1.51 -3.94 -4.40
CA TRP A 127 0.39 -3.10 -3.99
C TRP A 127 -0.80 -3.95 -3.53
N ARG A 128 -1.45 -3.49 -2.45
CA ARG A 128 -2.64 -4.11 -1.85
C ARG A 128 -3.54 -3.07 -1.22
N THR A 129 -4.79 -3.44 -0.99
CA THR A 129 -5.80 -2.63 -0.27
C THR A 129 -6.20 -3.36 1.02
N PRO A 130 -5.48 -3.13 2.13
CA PRO A 130 -5.86 -3.73 3.40
C PRO A 130 -7.28 -3.33 3.77
N THR A 131 -8.13 -4.29 4.16
CA THR A 131 -9.55 -4.02 4.50
C THR A 131 -9.70 -2.93 5.57
N ARG A 132 -8.78 -2.89 6.56
CA ARG A 132 -8.78 -1.86 7.61
C ARG A 132 -8.50 -0.44 7.09
N LEU A 133 -7.91 -0.32 5.90
CA LEU A 133 -7.69 0.96 5.21
C LEU A 133 -8.79 1.26 4.17
N GLY A 134 -9.91 0.54 4.22
CA GLY A 134 -11.15 0.87 3.51
C GLY A 134 -12.17 1.44 4.48
N THR A 135 -12.87 2.51 4.08
CA THR A 135 -13.85 3.21 4.92
C THR A 135 -14.85 4.00 4.05
N GLN A 136 -16.00 4.34 4.63
CA GLN A 136 -16.92 5.37 4.09
C GLN A 136 -16.85 6.67 4.89
N GLU A 137 -16.15 6.66 6.03
CA GLU A 137 -15.99 7.78 6.97
C GLU A 137 -14.51 8.14 7.16
N VAL A 138 -14.21 9.02 8.11
CA VAL A 138 -12.82 9.35 8.49
C VAL A 138 -12.09 8.12 9.06
N TYR A 139 -10.80 7.98 8.75
CA TYR A 139 -9.98 6.87 9.25
C TYR A 139 -9.66 7.01 10.75
N GLY A 140 -9.59 5.90 11.49
CA GLY A 140 -9.06 5.91 12.86
C GLY A 140 -7.53 6.10 12.90
N CYS A 141 -7.04 6.98 13.77
CA CYS A 141 -5.61 7.31 13.87
C CYS A 141 -4.74 6.07 14.11
N ARG A 142 -5.17 5.19 15.03
CA ARG A 142 -4.48 3.93 15.35
C ARG A 142 -4.36 2.98 14.16
N VAL A 143 -5.30 3.04 13.21
CA VAL A 143 -5.23 2.24 11.99
C VAL A 143 -4.19 2.83 11.05
N LEU A 144 -4.24 4.14 10.79
CA LEU A 144 -3.27 4.82 9.94
C LEU A 144 -1.84 4.63 10.46
N GLU A 145 -1.62 4.79 11.76
CA GLU A 145 -0.33 4.58 12.43
C GLU A 145 0.18 3.15 12.27
N ARG A 146 -0.69 2.14 12.41
CA ARG A 146 -0.29 0.73 12.26
C ARG A 146 0.22 0.40 10.87
N PHE A 147 -0.26 1.12 9.86
CA PHE A 147 0.17 0.95 8.47
C PHE A 147 1.18 2.01 8.03
N ASP A 148 1.70 2.81 8.97
CA ASP A 148 2.65 3.90 8.72
C ASP A 148 2.21 4.85 7.58
N VAL A 149 0.90 5.11 7.48
CA VAL A 149 0.33 5.95 6.43
C VAL A 149 0.86 7.38 6.59
N PRO A 150 1.44 8.01 5.56
CA PRO A 150 1.87 9.41 5.63
C PRO A 150 0.69 10.39 5.60
N ALA A 151 0.79 11.53 6.28
CA ALA A 151 -0.27 12.55 6.39
C ALA A 151 -0.63 13.10 5.02
N ALA A 152 0.36 13.14 4.12
CA ALA A 152 0.17 13.54 2.74
C ALA A 152 -0.88 12.68 2.02
N ILE A 153 -1.13 11.44 2.44
CA ILE A 153 -2.14 10.53 1.87
C ILE A 153 -3.48 10.64 2.58
N VAL A 154 -3.48 10.99 3.87
CA VAL A 154 -4.69 11.03 4.68
C VAL A 154 -5.60 12.19 4.25
N PRO A 155 -6.88 11.93 3.93
CA PRO A 155 -7.85 12.97 3.61
C PRO A 155 -7.91 14.03 4.71
N SER A 156 -7.83 15.30 4.31
CA SER A 156 -7.82 16.47 5.21
C SER A 156 -6.76 16.47 6.32
N ARG A 157 -5.81 15.51 6.30
CA ARG A 157 -4.87 15.27 7.41
C ARG A 157 -5.58 15.13 8.76
N THR A 158 -6.71 14.45 8.78
CA THR A 158 -7.49 14.22 10.00
C THR A 158 -7.82 12.75 10.19
N CYS A 159 -7.99 12.35 11.44
CA CYS A 159 -8.34 10.98 11.81
C CYS A 159 -9.19 10.97 13.10
N TYR A 160 -9.88 9.85 13.36
CA TYR A 160 -10.58 9.62 14.62
C TYR A 160 -9.63 9.11 15.71
N ASP A 161 -9.62 9.79 16.85
CA ASP A 161 -9.08 9.29 18.12
C ASP A 161 -10.23 9.17 19.13
N GLY A 162 -10.69 7.93 19.36
CA GLY A 162 -11.99 7.69 19.98
C GLY A 162 -13.11 8.28 19.13
N ASP A 163 -13.92 9.17 19.72
CA ASP A 163 -15.04 9.85 19.06
C ASP A 163 -14.66 11.23 18.49
N ALA A 164 -13.41 11.68 18.68
CA ALA A 164 -12.95 13.00 18.25
C ALA A 164 -12.24 12.94 16.90
N VAL A 165 -12.55 13.88 15.99
CA VAL A 165 -11.74 14.13 14.80
C VAL A 165 -10.58 15.04 15.17
N VAL A 166 -9.36 14.53 15.06
CA VAL A 166 -8.13 15.26 15.39
C VAL A 166 -7.24 15.41 14.16
N SER A 167 -6.27 16.33 14.22
CA SER A 167 -5.22 16.43 13.20
C SER A 167 -4.32 15.21 13.26
N TYR A 168 -4.03 14.62 12.10
CA TYR A 168 -3.11 13.50 11.94
C TYR A 168 -1.69 14.04 11.66
N PRO A 169 -0.72 13.80 12.56
CA PRO A 169 0.55 14.51 12.55
C PRO A 169 1.63 13.88 11.66
N ARG A 170 1.49 12.59 11.32
CA ARG A 170 2.46 11.80 10.54
C ARG A 170 2.10 11.79 9.09
#